data_AF-A0A6M3JTI5-F1
#
_entry.id   AF-A0A6M3JTI5-F1
#
_cell.length_a   1.000
_cell.length_b   1.000
_cell.length_c   1.000
_cell.angle_alpha   90.00
_cell.angle_beta   90.00
_cell.angle_gamma   90.00
#
_symmetry.space_group_name_H-M   'P 1'
#
loop_
_entity.id
_entity.type
_entity.pdbx_description
1 polymer ?
#
loop_
_entity_poly.entity_id
_entity_poly.type
_entity_poly.pdbx_seq_one_letter_code
_entity_poly.pdbx_strand_id
1 'polypeptide(L)'
;MNLFESEPMKIGKHQWRVTVYTHPSYGNCSEYEWRYDEHDRWKSMREWPRYDSNDGMYSGCPRTLVKLYFKNKPDIDKHLIGS
;
A
#
# COMPACT_ATOMS: atom_id res chain seq x y z
N MET A 1 -7.17 1.83 12.82
CA MET A 1 -6.18 0.83 13.27
C MET A 1 -5.93 -0.11 12.10
N ASN A 2 -4.68 -0.45 11.84
CA ASN A 2 -4.32 -1.36 10.77
C ASN A 2 -4.47 -2.81 11.25
N LEU A 3 -5.12 -3.64 10.44
CA LEU A 3 -5.27 -5.08 10.63
C LEU A 3 -4.02 -5.84 10.21
N PHE A 4 -3.29 -5.29 9.25
CA PHE A 4 -2.04 -5.84 8.72
C PHE A 4 -1.14 -4.72 8.21
N GLU A 5 0.15 -4.89 8.40
CA GLU A 5 1.20 -4.06 7.80
C GLU A 5 2.28 -5.00 7.28
N SER A 6 2.62 -4.91 6.00
CA SER A 6 3.71 -5.71 5.44
C SER A 6 5.08 -5.18 5.87
N GLU A 7 6.08 -6.06 5.88
CA GLU A 7 7.47 -5.63 5.91
C GLU A 7 7.78 -4.64 4.77
N PRO A 8 8.54 -3.56 5.04
CA PRO A 8 8.93 -2.60 4.01
C PRO A 8 9.72 -3.24 2.86
N MET A 9 9.40 -2.84 1.63
CA MET A 9 10.16 -3.21 0.43
C MET A 9 10.69 -1.95 -0.24
N LYS A 10 11.99 -1.95 -0.55
CA LYS A 10 12.61 -0.87 -1.31
C LYS A 10 12.18 -0.97 -2.79
N ILE A 11 11.52 0.07 -3.28
CA ILE A 11 11.11 0.22 -4.68
C ILE A 11 11.62 1.56 -5.20
N GLY A 12 12.58 1.49 -6.13
CA GLY A 12 13.35 2.66 -6.53
C GLY A 12 14.17 3.20 -5.35
N LYS A 13 13.99 4.48 -5.02
CA LYS A 13 14.67 5.15 -3.89
C LYS A 13 13.86 5.14 -2.58
N HIS A 14 12.62 4.68 -2.60
CA HIS A 14 11.69 4.80 -1.48
C HIS A 14 11.38 3.43 -0.89
N GLN A 15 10.98 3.41 0.38
CA GLN A 15 10.39 2.23 0.98
C GLN A 15 8.88 2.27 0.82
N TRP A 16 8.31 1.12 0.49
CA TRP A 16 6.88 0.92 0.33
C TRP A 16 6.41 -0.23 1.20
N ARG A 17 5.20 -0.12 1.74
CA ARG A 17 4.50 -1.21 2.43
C ARG A 17 3.04 -1.26 1.98
N VAL A 18 2.41 -2.39 2.21
CA VAL A 18 0.95 -2.53 2.10
C VAL A 18 0.37 -2.57 3.50
N THR A 19 -0.69 -1.82 3.72
CA THR A 19 -1.50 -1.88 4.93
C THR A 19 -2.89 -2.39 4.59
N VAL A 20 -3.53 -3.07 5.54
CA VAL A 20 -4.96 -3.37 5.51
C VAL A 20 -5.59 -2.72 6.72
N TYR A 21 -6.70 -2.03 6.54
CA TYR A 21 -7.42 -1.32 7.60
C TYR A 21 -8.93 -1.43 7.40
N THR A 22 -9.70 -1.21 8.47
CA THR A 22 -11.16 -1.13 8.38
C THR A 22 -11.59 0.30 8.08
N HIS A 23 -12.17 0.52 6.90
CA HIS A 23 -12.82 1.76 6.54
C HIS A 23 -14.28 1.75 7.02
N PRO A 24 -14.78 2.83 7.66
CA PRO A 24 -16.14 2.86 8.24
C PRO A 24 -17.26 2.57 7.23
N SER A 25 -17.08 2.96 5.97
CA SER A 25 -18.11 2.83 4.92
C SER A 25 -17.89 1.67 3.95
N TYR A 26 -16.68 1.12 3.88
CA TYR A 26 -16.31 0.15 2.83
C TYR A 26 -15.84 -1.19 3.40
N GLY A 27 -15.79 -1.34 4.73
CA GLY A 27 -15.23 -2.52 5.36
C GLY A 27 -13.72 -2.55 5.23
N ASN A 28 -13.13 -3.74 5.15
CA ASN A 28 -11.69 -3.87 5.10
C ASN A 28 -11.15 -3.46 3.72
N CYS A 29 -10.17 -2.57 3.72
CA CYS A 29 -9.52 -2.03 2.54
C CYS A 29 -8.01 -2.20 2.65
N SER A 30 -7.34 -2.31 1.52
CA SER A 30 -5.88 -2.28 1.44
C SER A 30 -5.40 -0.98 0.80
N GLU A 31 -4.22 -0.52 1.23
CA GLU A 31 -3.57 0.68 0.70
C GLU A 31 -2.06 0.49 0.66
N TYR A 32 -1.41 1.21 -0.25
CA TYR A 32 0.05 1.32 -0.24
C TYR A 32 0.46 2.54 0.55
N GLU A 33 1.49 2.40 1.35
CA GLU A 33 2.13 3.53 2.03
C GLU A 33 3.60 3.59 1.63
N TRP A 34 4.17 4.78 1.67
CA TRP A 34 5.56 5.02 1.29
C TRP A 34 6.27 5.98 2.24
N ARG A 35 7.60 5.90 2.26
CA ARG A 35 8.49 6.83 2.97
C ARG A 35 9.82 6.97 2.23
N TYR A 36 10.51 8.09 2.42
CA TYR A 36 11.82 8.31 1.79
C TYR A 36 12.90 7.51 2.52
N ASP A 37 13.00 7.68 3.83
CA ASP A 37 13.97 7.03 4.71
C ASP A 37 13.28 6.12 5.75
N GLU A 38 14.03 5.25 6.41
CA GLU A 38 13.51 4.36 7.45
C GLU A 38 13.07 5.09 8.73
N HIS A 39 13.54 6.31 8.93
CA HIS A 39 13.14 7.17 10.05
C HIS A 39 11.95 8.08 9.72
N ASP A 40 11.55 8.15 8.45
CA ASP A 40 10.43 8.98 8.04
C ASP A 40 9.08 8.37 8.37
N ARG A 41 8.09 9.26 8.51
CA ARG A 41 6.68 8.87 8.64
C ARG A 41 6.19 8.27 7.33
N TRP A 42 5.39 7.23 7.45
CA TRP A 42 4.64 6.67 6.34
C TRP A 42 3.62 7.68 5.82
N LYS A 43 3.52 7.77 4.50
CA LYS A 43 2.58 8.62 3.77
C LYS A 43 1.66 7.75 2.92
N SER A 44 0.45 8.22 2.70
CA SER A 44 -0.50 7.55 1.79
C SER A 44 0.07 7.52 0.37
N MET A 45 -0.27 6.48 -0.40
CA MET A 45 0.02 6.44 -1.84
C MET A 45 -0.51 7.67 -2.58
N ARG A 46 -1.59 8.29 -2.07
CA ARG A 46 -2.21 9.49 -2.67
C ARG A 46 -1.32 10.73 -2.55
N GLU A 47 -0.39 10.72 -1.60
CA GLU A 47 0.61 11.78 -1.42
C GLU A 47 1.87 11.55 -2.27
N TRP A 48 1.93 10.45 -3.03
CA TRP A 48 3.05 10.17 -3.91
C TRP A 48 3.17 11.29 -4.97
N PRO A 49 4.36 11.86 -5.24
CA PRO A 49 4.48 13.04 -6.12
C PRO A 49 3.99 12.85 -7.55
N ARG A 50 3.91 11.60 -8.02
CA ARG A 50 3.36 11.25 -9.33
C ARG A 50 1.98 10.61 -9.27
N TYR A 51 1.31 10.68 -8.13
CA TYR A 51 -0.03 10.14 -7.99
C TYR A 51 -0.97 10.81 -8.99
N ASP A 52 -1.66 9.99 -9.77
CA ASP A 52 -2.65 10.42 -10.74
C ASP A 52 -3.77 9.38 -10.79
N SER A 53 -4.93 9.69 -10.20
CA SER A 53 -6.08 8.79 -10.21
C SER A 53 -6.62 8.50 -11.62
N ASN A 54 -6.25 9.29 -12.63
CA ASN A 54 -6.68 9.13 -14.01
C ASN A 54 -5.69 8.33 -14.87
N ASP A 55 -4.58 7.84 -14.29
CA ASP A 55 -3.59 6.98 -14.98
C ASP A 55 -4.14 5.59 -15.36
N GLY A 56 -5.32 5.23 -14.85
CA GLY A 56 -6.10 4.05 -15.27
C GLY A 56 -5.57 2.69 -14.79
N MET A 57 -4.28 2.55 -14.46
CA MET A 57 -3.70 1.25 -14.07
C MET A 57 -2.96 1.27 -12.74
N TYR A 58 -2.05 2.23 -12.51
CA TYR A 58 -1.22 2.25 -11.30
C TYR A 58 -1.42 3.51 -10.46
N SER A 59 -2.38 4.36 -10.85
CA SER A 59 -2.59 5.69 -10.29
C SER A 59 -1.29 6.53 -10.25
N GLY A 60 -0.40 6.35 -11.25
CA GLY A 60 0.91 7.00 -11.30
C GLY A 60 1.96 6.51 -10.27
N CYS A 61 1.65 5.46 -9.50
CA CYS A 61 2.59 4.81 -8.59
C CYS A 61 3.52 3.80 -9.32
N PRO A 62 4.65 3.39 -8.70
CA PRO A 62 5.57 2.44 -9.33
C PRO A 62 4.92 1.09 -9.70
N ARG A 63 5.03 0.69 -10.97
CA ARG A 63 4.48 -0.60 -11.47
C ARG A 63 4.96 -1.83 -10.70
N THR A 64 6.15 -1.75 -10.11
CA THR A 64 6.75 -2.83 -9.31
C THR A 64 6.09 -3.03 -7.95
N LEU A 65 5.16 -2.16 -7.52
CA LEU A 65 4.32 -2.39 -6.34
C LEU A 65 3.52 -3.69 -6.43
N VAL A 66 3.23 -4.15 -7.65
CA VAL A 66 2.61 -5.45 -7.89
C VAL A 66 3.38 -6.61 -7.22
N LYS A 67 4.71 -6.51 -7.12
CA LYS A 67 5.54 -7.53 -6.46
C LYS A 67 5.31 -7.52 -4.94
N LEU A 68 5.20 -6.34 -4.35
CA LEU A 68 4.92 -6.17 -2.93
C LEU A 68 3.53 -6.72 -2.60
N TYR A 69 2.53 -6.47 -3.45
CA TYR A 69 1.20 -7.04 -3.30
C TYR A 69 1.24 -8.56 -3.37
N PHE A 70 1.77 -9.15 -4.46
CA PHE A 70 1.77 -10.60 -4.62
C PHE A 70 2.58 -11.32 -3.53
N LYS A 71 3.65 -10.71 -3.03
CA LYS A 71 4.42 -11.25 -1.90
C LYS A 71 3.57 -11.38 -0.62
N ASN A 72 2.68 -10.42 -0.37
CA ASN A 72 1.86 -10.37 0.85
C ASN A 72 0.39 -10.77 0.60
N LYS A 73 0.06 -11.24 -0.61
CA LYS A 73 -1.31 -11.53 -1.03
C LYS A 73 -2.03 -12.48 -0.06
N PRO A 74 -1.41 -13.56 0.46
CA PRO A 74 -2.10 -14.45 1.40
C PRO A 74 -2.58 -13.73 2.67
N ASP A 75 -1.74 -12.86 3.25
CA ASP A 75 -2.09 -12.10 4.45
C ASP A 75 -3.11 -11.01 4.13
N ILE A 76 -2.95 -10.30 3.00
CA ILE A 76 -3.91 -9.30 2.53
C ILE A 76 -5.29 -9.94 2.34
N ASP A 77 -5.38 -11.04 1.59
CA ASP A 77 -6.63 -11.75 1.32
C ASP A 77 -7.29 -12.23 2.61
N LYS A 78 -6.52 -12.77 3.56
CA LYS A 78 -7.01 -13.21 4.87
C LYS A 78 -7.75 -12.09 5.61
N HIS A 79 -7.24 -10.86 5.52
CA HIS A 79 -7.83 -9.70 6.19
C HIS A 79 -8.93 -9.02 5.36
N LEU A 80 -8.90 -9.12 4.03
CA LEU A 80 -9.93 -8.55 3.15
C LEU A 80 -11.19 -9.43 3.04
N ILE A 81 -11.05 -10.75 3.07
CA ILE A 81 -12.17 -11.71 2.87
C ILE A 81 -12.88 -12.04 4.21
N GLY A 82 -12.29 -11.66 5.34
CA GLY A 82 -12.81 -11.94 6.69
C GLY A 82 -13.94 -11.02 7.19
N SER A 83 -14.69 -10.35 6.31
CA SER A 83 -15.82 -9.47 6.66
C SER A 83 -17.17 -10.10 6.35
#